data_AF-A0A9P7KHJ6-F1
#
_entry.id   AF-A0A9P7KHJ6-F1
#
_cell.length_a   1.000
_cell.length_b   1.000
_cell.length_c   1.000
_cell.angle_alpha   90.00
_cell.angle_beta   90.00
_cell.angle_gamma   90.00
#
_symmetry.space_group_name_H-M   'P 1'
#
loop_
_entity.id
_entity.type
_entity.pdbx_description
1 polymer ?
#
loop_
_entity_poly.entity_id
_entity_poly.type
_entity_poly.pdbx_seq_one_letter_code
_entity_poly.pdbx_strand_id
1 'polypeptide(L)'
;MATPPVAPPIGTPTPTPVPEGLVPTNEQVVVIYVILAMSVIIFGFWNVPVVRNIINPLKLFTIGLHEFCHIVAAVLTGGRILRITIDPHIGGATIVEGGRPTFILASGYIGSGLLGGLFVLAGYSTLVAKVMSFVLGIGLIMPLALVRDKL
;
A
#
# COMPACT_ATOMS: atom_id res chain seq x y z
N MET A 1 27.95 25.18 68.31
CA MET A 1 28.28 24.42 67.06
C MET A 1 26.96 24.21 66.33
N ALA A 2 26.70 24.95 65.24
CA ALA A 2 25.44 24.83 64.51
C ALA A 2 25.55 23.71 63.47
N THR A 3 24.57 22.81 63.43
CA THR A 3 24.52 21.72 62.45
C THR A 3 24.29 22.26 61.05
N PRO A 4 25.03 21.78 60.03
CA PRO A 4 24.83 22.24 58.66
C PRO A 4 23.43 21.87 58.14
N PRO A 5 22.84 22.69 57.26
CA PRO A 5 21.50 22.44 56.73
C PRO A 5 21.48 21.16 55.90
N VAL A 6 20.56 20.26 56.23
CA VAL A 6 20.32 19.01 55.47
C VAL A 6 19.55 19.37 54.20
N ALA A 7 20.06 18.93 53.06
CA ALA A 7 19.41 19.14 51.77
C ALA A 7 18.03 18.45 51.73
N PRO A 8 17.01 19.07 51.12
CA PRO A 8 15.69 18.45 50.99
C PRO A 8 15.77 17.10 50.26
N PRO A 9 14.91 16.13 50.59
CA PRO A 9 14.87 14.86 49.87
C PRO A 9 14.63 15.12 48.38
N ILE A 10 15.47 14.55 47.53
CA ILE A 10 15.26 14.56 46.08
C ILE A 10 13.96 13.80 45.82
N GLY A 11 12.98 14.48 45.21
CA GLY A 11 11.70 13.86 44.84
C GLY A 11 11.98 12.61 44.01
N THR A 12 11.53 11.46 44.49
CA THR A 12 11.62 10.21 43.74
C THR A 12 10.83 10.41 42.45
N PRO A 13 11.43 10.22 41.26
CA PRO A 13 10.69 10.36 40.01
C PRO A 13 9.55 9.35 40.03
N THR A 14 8.31 9.86 39.98
CA THR A 14 7.11 9.04 39.86
C THR A 14 7.29 8.15 38.63
N PRO A 15 7.20 6.81 38.75
CA PRO A 15 7.30 5.95 37.59
C PRO A 15 6.22 6.35 36.59
N THR A 16 6.63 6.77 35.40
CA THR A 16 5.70 7.01 34.29
C THR A 16 4.92 5.71 34.06
N PRO A 17 3.58 5.74 34.02
CA PRO A 17 2.79 4.56 33.71
C PRO A 17 3.26 4.01 32.36
N VAL A 18 3.79 2.80 32.36
CA VAL A 18 4.10 2.09 31.11
C VAL A 18 2.74 1.78 30.49
N PRO A 19 2.45 2.21 29.24
CA PRO A 19 1.16 1.95 28.63
C PRO A 19 0.87 0.45 28.64
N GLU A 20 -0.24 0.06 29.27
CA GLU A 20 -0.76 -1.31 29.25
C GLU A 20 -1.21 -1.66 27.82
N GLY A 21 -0.29 -2.22 27.04
CA GLY A 21 -0.57 -2.87 25.75
C GLY A 21 -0.81 -1.96 24.54
N LEU A 22 -0.86 -2.58 23.36
CA LEU A 22 -1.28 -1.94 22.11
C LEU A 22 -2.81 -1.82 22.08
N VAL A 23 -3.35 -0.77 22.71
CA VAL A 23 -4.77 -0.42 22.56
C VAL A 23 -4.93 0.53 21.38
N PRO A 24 -5.65 0.16 20.30
CA PRO A 24 -5.82 1.03 19.15
C PRO A 24 -6.68 2.25 19.50
N THR A 25 -6.38 3.40 18.88
CA THR A 25 -7.20 4.61 19.01
C THR A 25 -8.56 4.42 18.32
N ASN A 26 -9.57 5.22 18.68
CA ASN A 26 -10.88 5.18 18.02
C ASN A 26 -10.77 5.36 16.49
N GLU A 27 -9.85 6.22 16.04
CA GLU A 27 -9.60 6.42 14.61
C GLU A 27 -9.04 5.17 13.94
N GLN A 28 -8.06 4.50 14.57
CA GLN A 28 -7.49 3.24 14.06
C GLN A 28 -8.54 2.14 13.99
N VAL A 29 -9.43 2.06 14.98
CA VAL A 29 -10.57 1.13 14.98
C VAL A 29 -11.50 1.40 13.80
N VAL A 30 -11.85 2.67 13.54
CA VAL A 30 -12.67 3.06 12.38
C VAL A 30 -11.97 2.69 11.07
N VAL A 31 -10.67 2.96 10.93
CA VAL A 31 -9.90 2.61 9.74
C VAL A 31 -9.93 1.11 9.48
N ILE A 32 -9.77 0.28 10.51
CA ILE A 32 -9.87 -1.19 10.39
C ILE A 32 -11.25 -1.60 9.89
N TYR A 33 -12.33 -1.06 10.47
CA TYR A 33 -13.69 -1.37 10.00
C TYR A 33 -13.92 -0.96 8.54
N VAL A 34 -13.44 0.22 8.13
CA VAL A 34 -13.53 0.70 6.74
C VAL A 34 -12.75 -0.21 5.80
N ILE A 35 -11.53 -0.63 6.16
CA ILE A 35 -10.72 -1.56 5.35
C ILE A 35 -11.45 -2.88 5.17
N LEU A 36 -12.02 -3.45 6.23
CA LEU A 36 -12.77 -4.71 6.14
C LEU A 36 -14.01 -4.56 5.25
N ALA A 37 -14.80 -3.51 5.46
CA ALA A 37 -15.99 -3.24 4.65
C ALA A 37 -15.66 -3.03 3.17
N MET A 38 -14.64 -2.20 2.87
CA MET A 38 -14.21 -1.96 1.50
C MET A 38 -13.62 -3.21 0.85
N SER A 39 -12.92 -4.06 1.60
CA SER A 39 -12.41 -5.33 1.08
C SER A 39 -13.53 -6.24 0.59
N VAL A 40 -14.61 -6.38 1.37
CA VAL A 40 -15.79 -7.18 0.99
C VAL A 40 -16.51 -6.56 -0.22
N ILE A 41 -16.69 -5.24 -0.23
CA ILE A 41 -17.36 -4.52 -1.34
C ILE A 41 -16.56 -4.68 -2.63
N ILE A 42 -15.26 -4.41 -2.61
CA ILE A 42 -14.38 -4.52 -3.77
C ILE A 42 -14.36 -5.96 -4.27
N PHE A 43 -14.28 -6.95 -3.37
CA PHE A 43 -14.34 -8.36 -3.75
C PHE A 43 -15.65 -8.71 -4.45
N GLY A 44 -16.79 -8.26 -3.94
CA GLY A 44 -18.09 -8.42 -4.60
C GLY A 44 -18.11 -7.75 -5.98
N PHE A 45 -17.65 -6.51 -6.07
CA PHE A 45 -17.65 -5.72 -7.31
C PHE A 45 -16.74 -6.32 -8.39
N TRP A 46 -15.63 -6.95 -7.99
CA TRP A 46 -14.70 -7.62 -8.91
C TRP A 46 -15.31 -8.84 -9.60
N ASN A 47 -16.25 -9.51 -8.95
CA ASN A 47 -16.86 -10.74 -9.45
C ASN A 47 -18.14 -10.51 -10.28
N VAL A 48 -18.84 -9.38 -10.11
CA VAL A 48 -20.08 -9.07 -10.84
C VAL A 48 -19.77 -8.36 -12.17
N PRO A 49 -20.08 -8.94 -13.36
CA PRO A 49 -19.61 -8.44 -14.66
C PRO A 49 -19.95 -6.97 -14.97
N VAL A 50 -21.16 -6.52 -14.62
CA VAL A 50 -21.59 -5.13 -14.87
C VAL A 50 -20.83 -4.14 -13.97
N VAL A 51 -20.73 -4.47 -12.68
CA VAL A 51 -20.06 -3.61 -11.68
C VAL A 51 -18.54 -3.64 -11.85
N ARG A 52 -17.99 -4.76 -12.33
CA ARG A 52 -16.57 -4.92 -12.67
C ARG A 52 -16.10 -3.89 -13.67
N ASN A 53 -16.94 -3.52 -14.64
CA ASN A 53 -16.59 -2.50 -15.64
C ASN A 53 -16.48 -1.10 -15.02
N ILE A 54 -17.27 -0.82 -13.99
CA ILE A 54 -17.23 0.47 -13.26
C ILE A 54 -15.91 0.61 -12.50
N ILE A 55 -15.45 -0.46 -11.85
CA ILE A 55 -14.19 -0.47 -11.10
C ILE A 55 -12.96 -0.74 -11.98
N ASN A 56 -13.12 -0.87 -13.30
CA ASN A 56 -12.04 -1.20 -14.23
C ASN A 56 -10.81 -0.27 -14.13
N PRO A 57 -10.95 1.07 -13.99
CA PRO A 57 -9.79 1.95 -13.79
C PRO A 57 -8.99 1.58 -12.54
N LEU A 58 -9.68 1.28 -11.43
CA LEU A 58 -9.05 0.87 -10.18
C LEU A 58 -8.38 -0.50 -10.32
N LYS A 59 -9.05 -1.45 -10.99
CA LYS A 59 -8.48 -2.76 -11.31
C LYS A 59 -7.20 -2.63 -12.12
N LEU A 60 -7.22 -1.88 -13.22
CA LEU A 60 -6.06 -1.67 -14.08
C LEU A 60 -4.92 -0.96 -13.34
N PHE A 61 -5.22 -0.01 -12.46
CA PHE A 61 -4.23 0.61 -11.59
C PHE A 61 -3.53 -0.43 -10.69
N THR A 62 -4.31 -1.27 -10.01
CA THR A 62 -3.76 -2.30 -9.10
C THR A 62 -2.94 -3.36 -9.84
N ILE A 63 -3.39 -3.80 -11.02
CA ILE A 63 -2.63 -4.72 -11.88
C ILE A 63 -1.34 -4.05 -12.37
N GLY A 64 -1.41 -2.79 -12.83
CA GLY A 64 -0.25 -2.05 -13.28
C GLY A 64 0.81 -1.89 -12.19
N LEU A 65 0.39 -1.64 -10.94
CA LEU A 65 1.29 -1.56 -9.80
C LEU A 65 1.96 -2.91 -9.50
N HIS A 66 1.23 -4.02 -9.63
CA HIS A 66 1.75 -5.37 -9.50
C HIS A 66 2.84 -5.67 -10.56
N GLU A 67 2.54 -5.38 -11.82
CA GLU A 67 3.51 -5.54 -12.91
C GLU A 67 4.72 -4.61 -12.78
N PHE A 68 4.51 -3.39 -12.27
CA PHE A 68 5.58 -2.46 -11.97
C PHE A 68 6.58 -3.04 -10.95
N CYS A 69 6.10 -3.76 -9.93
CA CYS A 69 6.99 -4.42 -8.98
C CYS A 69 7.84 -5.50 -9.64
N HIS A 70 7.29 -6.30 -10.56
CA HIS A 70 8.07 -7.26 -11.37
C HIS A 70 9.16 -6.57 -12.19
N ILE A 71 8.83 -5.43 -12.82
CA ILE A 71 9.77 -4.64 -13.62
C ILE A 71 10.92 -4.13 -12.74
N VAL A 72 10.61 -3.52 -11.59
CA VAL A 72 11.61 -3.00 -10.66
C VAL A 72 12.52 -4.13 -10.16
N ALA A 73 11.95 -5.27 -9.75
CA ALA A 73 12.71 -6.42 -9.32
C ALA A 73 13.59 -7.02 -10.43
N ALA A 74 13.09 -7.04 -11.67
CA ALA A 74 13.86 -7.48 -12.83
C ALA A 74 15.09 -6.58 -13.05
N VAL A 75 14.89 -5.26 -13.12
CA VAL A 75 15.99 -4.29 -13.31
C VAL A 75 17.03 -4.42 -12.20
N LEU A 76 16.60 -4.45 -10.93
CA LEU A 76 17.50 -4.53 -9.78
C LEU A 76 18.31 -5.84 -9.72
N THR A 77 17.79 -6.92 -10.31
CA THR A 77 18.48 -8.21 -10.35
C THR A 77 19.26 -8.44 -11.65
N GLY A 78 19.30 -7.45 -12.55
CA GLY A 78 20.01 -7.54 -13.83
C GLY A 78 19.25 -8.28 -14.94
N GLY A 79 17.92 -8.44 -14.78
CA GLY A 79 17.03 -8.96 -15.81
C GLY A 79 16.63 -7.89 -16.83
N ARG A 80 16.27 -8.33 -18.03
CA ARG A 80 15.80 -7.51 -19.14
C ARG A 80 14.33 -7.76 -19.39
N ILE A 81 13.54 -6.69 -19.44
CA ILE A 81 12.11 -6.76 -19.74
C ILE A 81 11.95 -6.95 -21.24
N LEU A 82 11.30 -8.05 -21.64
CA LEU A 82 11.00 -8.33 -23.05
C LEU A 82 9.64 -7.76 -23.46
N ARG A 83 8.63 -7.91 -22.60
CA ARG A 83 7.26 -7.47 -22.88
C ARG A 83 6.49 -7.25 -21.58
N ILE A 84 5.63 -6.25 -21.58
CA ILE A 84 4.64 -6.00 -20.53
C ILE A 84 3.26 -6.00 -21.20
N THR A 85 2.27 -6.60 -20.56
CA THR A 85 0.88 -6.58 -21.03
C THR A 85 -0.04 -6.39 -19.84
N ILE A 86 -1.04 -5.53 -20.00
CA ILE A 86 -2.07 -5.28 -19.00
C ILE A 86 -3.41 -5.39 -19.72
N ASP A 87 -4.22 -6.35 -19.29
CA ASP A 87 -5.50 -6.72 -19.86
C ASP A 87 -6.60 -6.60 -18.78
N PRO A 88 -7.72 -5.91 -19.07
CA PRO A 88 -8.79 -5.69 -18.10
C PRO A 88 -9.58 -6.95 -17.74
N HIS A 89 -9.48 -8.00 -18.55
CA HIS A 89 -10.17 -9.28 -18.34
C HIS A 89 -9.25 -10.35 -17.76
N ILE A 90 -8.05 -10.49 -18.31
CA ILE A 90 -7.11 -11.58 -18.01
C ILE A 90 -6.08 -11.19 -16.94
N GLY A 91 -5.77 -9.91 -16.77
CA GLY A 91 -4.79 -9.42 -15.79
C GLY A 91 -3.51 -8.88 -16.43
N GLY A 92 -2.39 -9.01 -15.74
CA GLY A 92 -1.08 -8.52 -16.19
C GLY A 92 -0.12 -9.65 -16.57
N ALA A 93 0.87 -9.33 -17.38
CA ALA A 93 2.01 -10.21 -17.64
C ALA A 93 3.27 -9.41 -17.96
N THR A 94 4.32 -9.62 -17.16
CA THR A 94 5.66 -9.10 -17.39
C THR A 94 6.62 -10.23 -17.76
N ILE A 95 7.06 -10.25 -19.01
CA ILE A 95 8.01 -11.24 -19.53
C ILE A 95 9.43 -10.69 -19.36
N VAL A 96 10.25 -11.43 -18.62
CA VAL A 96 11.62 -11.05 -18.27
C VAL A 96 12.60 -12.13 -18.70
N GLU A 97 13.75 -11.72 -19.22
CA GLU A 97 14.91 -12.55 -19.51
C GLU A 97 16.04 -12.26 -18.51
N GLY A 98 16.62 -13.30 -17.91
CA GLY A 98 17.67 -13.14 -16.89
C GLY A 98 17.17 -12.67 -15.53
N GLY A 99 18.09 -12.15 -14.71
CA GLY A 99 17.80 -11.72 -13.33
C GLY A 99 17.69 -12.88 -12.32
N ARG A 100 17.06 -12.62 -11.17
CA ARG A 100 16.76 -13.66 -10.15
C ARG A 100 15.27 -14.00 -10.15
N PRO A 101 14.84 -15.10 -10.79
CA PRO A 101 13.42 -15.40 -11.00
C PRO A 101 12.60 -15.48 -9.72
N THR A 102 13.14 -16.04 -8.65
CA THR A 102 12.43 -16.17 -7.36
C THR A 102 12.04 -14.81 -6.78
N PHE A 103 12.95 -13.84 -6.83
CA PHE A 103 12.69 -12.48 -6.35
C PHE A 103 11.72 -11.74 -7.28
N ILE A 104 11.90 -11.88 -8.59
CA ILE A 104 11.02 -11.25 -9.59
C ILE A 104 9.59 -11.77 -9.43
N LEU A 105 9.37 -13.08 -9.43
CA LEU A 105 8.04 -13.68 -9.33
C LEU A 105 7.31 -13.34 -8.02
N ALA A 106 8.04 -13.27 -6.89
CA ALA A 106 7.43 -12.89 -5.61
C ALA A 106 7.12 -11.38 -5.51
N SER A 107 7.89 -10.54 -6.22
CA SER A 107 7.82 -9.09 -6.07
C SER A 107 6.46 -8.49 -6.42
N GLY A 108 5.69 -9.09 -7.33
CA GLY A 108 4.37 -8.61 -7.71
C GLY A 108 3.43 -8.52 -6.50
N TYR A 109 3.21 -9.64 -5.81
CA TYR A 109 2.34 -9.69 -4.63
C TYR A 109 2.90 -8.92 -3.44
N ILE A 110 4.19 -9.08 -3.15
CA ILE A 110 4.82 -8.42 -1.99
C ILE A 110 4.82 -6.90 -2.19
N GLY A 111 5.29 -6.43 -3.36
CA GLY A 111 5.41 -5.01 -3.65
C GLY A 111 4.07 -4.31 -3.76
N SER A 112 3.09 -4.91 -4.47
CA SER A 112 1.74 -4.33 -4.54
C SER A 112 1.04 -4.26 -3.18
N GLY A 113 1.21 -5.28 -2.33
CA GLY A 113 0.71 -5.28 -0.96
C GLY A 113 1.34 -4.18 -0.09
N LEU A 114 2.67 -4.01 -0.18
CA LEU A 114 3.38 -2.95 0.55
C LEU A 114 2.96 -1.55 0.08
N LEU A 115 2.83 -1.34 -1.23
CA LEU A 115 2.38 -0.06 -1.77
C LEU A 115 0.92 0.24 -1.38
N GLY A 116 0.04 -0.76 -1.41
CA GLY A 116 -1.33 -0.62 -0.88
C GLY A 116 -1.34 -0.25 0.60
N GLY A 117 -0.49 -0.89 1.41
CA GLY A 117 -0.29 -0.52 2.81
C GLY A 117 0.21 0.92 2.97
N LEU A 118 1.13 1.37 2.12
CA LEU A 118 1.62 2.74 2.11
C LEU A 118 0.50 3.74 1.78
N PHE A 119 -0.41 3.42 0.85
CA PHE A 119 -1.58 4.26 0.58
C PHE A 119 -2.52 4.38 1.79
N VAL A 120 -2.72 3.30 2.55
CA VAL A 120 -3.49 3.33 3.79
C VAL A 120 -2.79 4.20 4.84
N LEU A 121 -1.48 4.00 5.04
CA LEU A 121 -0.70 4.76 6.02
C LEU A 121 -0.58 6.24 5.66
N ALA A 122 -0.51 6.58 4.37
CA ALA A 122 -0.53 7.95 3.89
C ALA A 122 -1.79 8.71 4.31
N GLY A 123 -2.91 8.01 4.54
CA GLY A 123 -4.18 8.58 5.00
C GLY A 123 -4.11 9.24 6.38
N TYR A 124 -3.13 8.89 7.23
CA TYR A 124 -2.98 9.48 8.57
C TYR A 124 -2.34 10.88 8.55
N SER A 125 -1.82 11.34 7.41
CA SER A 125 -1.28 12.69 7.25
C SER A 125 -1.94 13.39 6.09
N THR A 126 -2.62 14.51 6.35
CA THR A 126 -3.32 15.29 5.33
C THR A 126 -2.40 15.72 4.18
N LEU A 127 -1.15 16.07 4.48
CA LEU A 127 -0.18 16.45 3.44
C LEU A 127 0.17 15.25 2.55
N VAL A 128 0.48 14.10 3.15
CA VAL A 128 0.85 12.89 2.41
C VAL A 128 -0.36 12.36 1.63
N ALA A 129 -1.55 12.34 2.23
CA ALA A 129 -2.80 11.96 1.57
C ALA A 129 -3.09 12.82 0.33
N LYS A 130 -2.86 14.15 0.40
CA LYS A 130 -2.98 15.03 -0.76
C LYS A 130 -2.00 14.66 -1.87
N VAL A 131 -0.72 14.45 -1.54
CA VAL A 131 0.29 14.03 -2.52
C VAL A 131 -0.08 12.69 -3.15
N MET A 132 -0.43 11.70 -2.32
CA MET A 132 -0.81 10.37 -2.79
C MET A 132 -2.12 10.37 -3.60
N SER A 133 -3.03 11.32 -3.38
CA SER A 133 -4.24 11.46 -4.20
C SER A 133 -3.93 11.82 -5.65
N PHE A 134 -2.86 12.59 -5.92
CA PHE A 134 -2.39 12.85 -7.28
C PHE A 134 -1.79 11.60 -7.92
N VAL A 135 -1.00 10.84 -7.15
CA VAL A 135 -0.45 9.55 -7.61
C VAL A 135 -1.58 8.59 -7.98
N LEU A 136 -2.61 8.49 -7.12
CA LEU A 136 -3.79 7.69 -7.38
C LEU A 136 -4.57 8.22 -8.61
N GLY A 137 -4.79 9.53 -8.71
CA GLY A 137 -5.51 10.14 -9.83
C GLY A 137 -4.82 9.89 -11.18
N ILE A 138 -3.50 10.10 -11.24
CA ILE A 138 -2.70 9.78 -12.44
C ILE A 138 -2.74 8.27 -12.70
N GLY A 139 -2.60 7.45 -11.66
CA GLY A 139 -2.63 6.00 -11.75
C GLY A 139 -3.98 5.43 -12.20
N LEU A 140 -5.10 6.12 -11.96
CA LEU A 140 -6.43 5.73 -12.44
C LEU A 140 -6.64 6.16 -13.91
N ILE A 141 -6.08 7.29 -14.32
CA ILE A 141 -6.24 7.83 -15.69
C ILE A 141 -5.29 7.15 -16.68
N MET A 142 -4.03 6.92 -16.28
CA MET A 142 -2.99 6.38 -17.15
C MET A 142 -3.40 5.05 -17.81
N PRO A 143 -3.92 4.04 -17.08
CA PRO A 143 -4.33 2.79 -17.68
C PRO A 143 -5.55 2.97 -18.60
N LEU A 144 -6.46 3.90 -18.33
CA LEU A 144 -7.58 4.17 -19.25
C LEU A 144 -7.12 4.77 -20.59
N ALA A 145 -6.04 5.54 -20.57
CA ALA A 145 -5.48 6.12 -21.79
C ALA A 145 -4.68 5.08 -22.61
N LEU A 146 -4.00 4.14 -21.94
CA LEU A 146 -3.09 3.17 -22.55
C LEU A 146 -3.75 1.81 -22.86
N VAL A 147 -4.69 1.37 -22.04
CA VAL A 147 -5.47 0.15 -22.22
C VAL A 147 -6.73 0.52 -23.00
N ARG A 148 -6.61 0.47 -24.32
CA ARG A 148 -7.80 0.40 -25.18
C ARG A 148 -8.08 -1.06 -25.45
N ASP A 149 -9.30 -1.49 -25.18
CA ASP A 149 -9.87 -2.70 -25.76
C ASP A 149 -9.76 -2.52 -27.28
N LYS A 150 -8.70 -3.04 -27.87
CA LYS A 150 -8.60 -3.21 -29.32
C LYS A 150 -9.51 -4.39 -29.64
N LEU A 151 -10.80 -4.13 -29.68
CA LEU A 151 -11.76 -4.95 -30.41
C LEU A 151 -11.31 -5.05 -31.86
#